data_AF-A0A348N6Q2-F1
#
_entry.id   AF-A0A348N6Q2-F1
#
_cell.length_a   1.000
_cell.length_b   1.000
_cell.length_c   1.000
_cell.angle_alpha   90.00
_cell.angle_beta   90.00
_cell.angle_gamma   90.00
#
_symmetry.space_group_name_H-M   'P 1'
#
loop_
_entity.id
_entity.type
_entity.pdbx_description
1 polymer ?
#
loop_
_entity_poly.entity_id
_entity_poly.type
_entity_poly.pdbx_seq_one_letter_code
_entity_poly.pdbx_strand_id
1 'polypeptide(L)'
;MSAKDNTEKVLRDIHVLFSKAEPFEGSAINVVVNKNDVMDLLKELNSCMYEMMDEYELTTQSQAKAKREMKKEGDDIIFESTRKAEDIYAASVMYTDNTLNEIQDIMKEAISKFDKIYDETKERVDKEIRSVKKNQSDLKASLSDLIDTQKYLHLIEDENRRIAKQKESGQFSTGADENVFANVQPEIRVNEEYFRAQGMNPDGTPLGDSLGEEASAALSDDLDAEYFGWKENEENATSKSEDKGKKKGGFGSFFGKK
;
A
#
# COMPACT_ATOMS: atom_id res chain seq x y z
N MET A 1 -51.58 55.87 15.08
CA MET A 1 -52.64 55.61 14.08
C MET A 1 -52.00 55.90 12.73
N SER A 2 -52.13 55.00 11.75
CA SER A 2 -51.55 55.23 10.42
C SER A 2 -52.27 56.39 9.73
N ALA A 3 -51.59 57.15 8.86
CA ALA A 3 -52.25 58.16 8.03
C ALA A 3 -53.48 57.60 7.28
N LYS A 4 -53.44 56.30 6.94
CA LYS A 4 -54.57 55.55 6.38
C LYS A 4 -55.78 55.47 7.32
N ASP A 5 -55.56 55.11 8.59
CA ASP A 5 -56.65 55.02 9.58
C ASP A 5 -57.30 56.39 9.81
N ASN A 6 -56.48 57.45 9.80
CA ASN A 6 -56.95 58.83 9.93
C ASN A 6 -57.79 59.26 8.72
N THR A 7 -57.34 58.97 7.48
CA THR A 7 -58.16 59.22 6.29
C THR A 7 -59.49 58.48 6.33
N GLU A 8 -59.50 57.20 6.76
CA GLU A 8 -60.72 56.42 6.84
C GLU A 8 -61.73 57.02 7.84
N LYS A 9 -61.23 57.52 8.97
CA LYS A 9 -62.05 58.20 9.98
C LYS A 9 -62.71 59.46 9.42
N VAL A 10 -61.95 60.33 8.74
CA VAL A 10 -62.49 61.57 8.16
C VAL A 10 -63.51 61.28 7.05
N LEU A 11 -63.24 60.28 6.18
CA LEU A 11 -64.20 59.83 5.17
C LEU A 11 -65.50 59.29 5.79
N ARG A 12 -65.40 58.56 6.90
CA ARG A 12 -66.57 58.07 7.66
C ARG A 12 -67.37 59.22 8.24
N ASP A 13 -66.72 60.24 8.79
CA ASP A 13 -67.36 61.41 9.38
C ASP A 13 -68.08 62.26 8.31
N ILE A 14 -67.47 62.43 7.13
CA ILE A 14 -68.11 63.05 5.95
C ILE A 14 -69.35 62.26 5.52
N HIS A 15 -69.26 60.92 5.47
CA HIS A 15 -70.38 60.08 5.08
C HIS A 15 -71.55 60.17 6.09
N VAL A 16 -71.24 60.22 7.39
CA VAL A 16 -72.23 60.41 8.46
C VAL A 16 -72.88 61.79 8.38
N LEU A 17 -72.10 62.83 8.06
CA LEU A 17 -72.60 64.19 7.89
C LEU A 17 -73.65 64.26 6.77
N PHE A 18 -73.36 63.68 5.60
CA PHE A 18 -74.32 63.65 4.49
C PHE A 18 -75.54 62.77 4.78
N SER A 19 -75.37 61.68 5.53
CA SER A 19 -76.48 60.78 5.88
C SER A 19 -77.47 61.38 6.89
N LYS A 20 -77.01 62.33 7.73
CA LYS A 20 -77.83 62.99 8.76
C LYS A 20 -78.43 64.31 8.32
N ALA A 21 -78.00 64.85 7.19
CA ALA A 21 -78.39 66.17 6.74
C ALA A 21 -79.77 66.17 6.06
N GLU A 22 -80.50 67.28 6.16
CA GLU A 22 -81.89 67.37 5.72
C GLU A 22 -82.01 67.47 4.19
N PRO A 23 -82.97 66.77 3.56
CA PRO A 23 -83.20 66.84 2.12
C PRO A 23 -83.71 68.22 1.72
N PHE A 24 -83.08 68.83 0.72
CA PHE A 24 -83.48 70.10 0.15
C PHE A 24 -84.78 69.94 -0.65
N GLU A 25 -85.80 70.73 -0.31
CA GLU A 25 -87.14 70.73 -0.95
C GLU A 25 -87.79 69.34 -1.07
N GLY A 26 -87.52 68.44 -0.11
CA GLY A 26 -88.07 67.08 -0.11
C GLY A 26 -87.52 66.17 -1.23
N SER A 27 -86.48 66.61 -1.96
CA SER A 27 -85.82 65.77 -2.95
C SER A 27 -84.84 64.80 -2.26
N ALA A 28 -84.78 63.56 -2.73
CA ALA A 28 -83.82 62.57 -2.23
C ALA A 28 -82.38 62.77 -2.75
N ILE A 29 -82.16 63.78 -3.59
CA ILE A 29 -80.89 63.98 -4.33
C ILE A 29 -80.07 65.13 -3.72
N ASN A 30 -80.73 66.21 -3.31
CA ASN A 30 -80.06 67.41 -2.79
C ASN A 30 -80.21 67.47 -1.27
N VAL A 31 -79.12 67.83 -0.59
CA VAL A 31 -79.03 67.82 0.88
C VAL A 31 -78.45 69.14 1.38
N VAL A 32 -79.03 69.72 2.43
CA VAL A 32 -78.57 70.98 3.03
C VAL A 32 -77.59 70.68 4.14
N VAL A 33 -76.36 71.21 4.04
CA VAL A 33 -75.29 70.95 4.99
C VAL A 33 -74.64 72.25 5.46
N ASN A 34 -74.13 72.25 6.68
CA ASN A 34 -73.37 73.37 7.20
C ASN A 34 -72.03 73.51 6.45
N LYS A 35 -71.82 74.66 5.82
CA LYS A 35 -70.62 74.95 5.03
C LYS A 35 -69.33 74.86 5.85
N ASN A 36 -69.35 75.26 7.12
CA ASN A 36 -68.15 75.28 7.96
C ASN A 36 -67.73 73.85 8.33
N ASP A 37 -68.69 73.02 8.75
CA ASP A 37 -68.42 71.63 9.12
C ASP A 37 -67.89 70.81 7.93
N VAL A 38 -68.45 71.03 6.73
CA VAL A 38 -67.95 70.41 5.49
C VAL A 38 -66.54 70.91 5.17
N MET A 39 -66.29 72.22 5.29
CA MET A 39 -64.97 72.79 5.00
C MET A 39 -63.90 72.32 5.97
N ASP A 40 -64.22 72.12 7.24
CA ASP A 40 -63.26 71.67 8.23
C ASP A 40 -62.92 70.18 8.04
N LEU A 41 -63.92 69.33 7.73
CA LEU A 41 -63.68 67.94 7.35
C LEU A 41 -62.86 67.81 6.05
N LEU A 42 -63.08 68.69 5.07
CA LEU A 42 -62.29 68.72 3.83
C LEU A 42 -60.84 69.17 4.06
N LYS A 43 -60.60 70.12 4.97
CA LYS A 43 -59.24 70.51 5.35
C LYS A 43 -58.51 69.38 6.06
N GLU A 44 -59.19 68.69 6.98
CA GLU A 44 -58.65 67.53 7.69
C GLU A 44 -58.31 66.40 6.71
N LEU A 45 -59.19 66.12 5.75
CA LEU A 45 -58.94 65.14 4.69
C LEU A 45 -57.71 65.49 3.85
N ASN A 46 -57.56 66.77 3.48
CA ASN A 46 -56.41 67.24 2.71
C ASN A 46 -55.10 67.07 3.50
N SER A 47 -55.10 67.38 4.80
CA SER A 47 -53.96 67.13 5.69
C SER A 47 -53.59 65.65 5.74
N CYS A 48 -54.58 64.77 5.95
CA CYS A 48 -54.34 63.33 6.00
C CYS A 48 -53.87 62.76 4.65
N MET A 49 -54.29 63.34 3.51
CA MET A 49 -53.76 62.96 2.20
C MET A 49 -52.27 63.28 2.05
N TYR A 50 -51.80 64.44 2.51
CA TYR A 50 -50.38 64.77 2.50
C TYR A 50 -49.57 63.84 3.41
N GLU A 51 -50.06 63.56 4.61
CA GLU A 51 -49.41 62.61 5.52
C GLU A 51 -49.29 61.20 4.92
N MET A 52 -50.31 60.73 4.19
CA MET A 52 -50.26 59.43 3.50
C MET A 52 -49.23 59.42 2.36
N MET A 53 -49.12 60.52 1.62
CA MET A 53 -48.14 60.67 0.55
C MET A 53 -46.71 60.64 1.12
N ASP A 54 -46.47 61.36 2.21
CA ASP A 54 -45.17 61.38 2.90
C ASP A 54 -44.80 59.99 3.47
N GLU A 55 -45.75 59.28 4.11
CA GLU A 55 -45.53 57.91 4.61
C GLU A 55 -45.18 56.94 3.46
N TYR A 56 -45.83 57.09 2.30
CA TYR A 56 -45.57 56.27 1.13
C TYR A 56 -44.18 56.54 0.54
N GLU A 57 -43.79 57.81 0.40
CA GLU A 57 -42.46 58.18 -0.06
C GLU A 57 -41.36 57.67 0.89
N LEU A 58 -41.56 57.80 2.20
CA LEU A 58 -40.62 57.27 3.20
C LEU A 58 -40.53 55.74 3.14
N THR A 59 -41.67 55.05 2.99
CA THR A 59 -41.72 53.59 2.88
C THR A 59 -41.03 53.10 1.61
N THR A 60 -41.29 53.73 0.47
CA THR A 60 -40.64 53.36 -0.80
C THR A 60 -39.13 53.64 -0.77
N GLN A 61 -38.71 54.76 -0.19
CA GLN A 61 -37.29 55.09 -0.03
C GLN A 61 -36.58 54.09 0.90
N SER A 62 -37.19 53.75 2.04
CA SER A 62 -36.65 52.76 2.98
C SER A 62 -36.57 51.37 2.37
N GLN A 63 -37.60 50.93 1.65
CA GLN A 63 -37.57 49.66 0.90
C GLN A 63 -36.46 49.66 -0.16
N ALA A 64 -36.30 50.76 -0.90
CA ALA A 64 -35.24 50.87 -1.89
C ALA A 64 -33.84 50.86 -1.26
N LYS A 65 -33.68 51.44 -0.06
CA LYS A 65 -32.42 51.38 0.70
C LYS A 65 -32.16 49.95 1.19
N ALA A 66 -33.13 49.32 1.84
CA ALA A 66 -33.01 47.95 2.33
C ALA A 66 -32.69 46.96 1.20
N LYS A 67 -33.33 47.10 0.03
CA LYS A 67 -33.05 46.26 -1.14
C LYS A 67 -31.62 46.44 -1.66
N ARG A 68 -31.05 47.64 -1.59
CA ARG A 68 -29.65 47.89 -1.99
C ARG A 68 -28.68 47.28 -0.99
N GLU A 69 -28.96 47.39 0.30
CA GLU A 69 -28.14 46.78 1.37
C GLU A 69 -28.15 45.26 1.25
N MET A 70 -29.33 44.64 1.13
CA MET A 70 -29.46 43.19 0.91
C MET A 70 -28.73 42.71 -0.34
N LYS A 71 -28.75 43.49 -1.42
CA LYS A 71 -28.01 43.14 -2.64
C LYS A 71 -26.50 43.19 -2.40
N LYS A 72 -26.02 44.24 -1.74
CA LYS A 72 -24.60 44.39 -1.41
C LYS A 72 -24.11 43.24 -0.51
N GLU A 73 -24.88 42.92 0.53
CA GLU A 73 -24.57 41.78 1.40
C GLU A 73 -24.55 40.45 0.62
N GLY A 74 -25.50 40.26 -0.30
CA GLY A 74 -25.51 39.10 -1.20
C GLY A 74 -24.27 39.03 -2.09
N ASP A 75 -23.86 40.15 -2.68
CA ASP A 75 -22.66 40.23 -3.52
C ASP A 75 -21.37 39.98 -2.69
N ASP A 76 -21.30 40.51 -1.47
CA ASP A 76 -20.17 40.30 -0.54
C ASP A 76 -20.05 38.82 -0.13
N ILE A 77 -21.18 38.14 0.15
CA ILE A 77 -21.22 36.71 0.46
C ILE A 77 -20.73 35.88 -0.73
N ILE A 78 -21.17 36.22 -1.95
CA ILE A 78 -20.72 35.53 -3.17
C ILE A 78 -19.22 35.72 -3.34
N PHE A 79 -18.72 36.96 -3.20
CA PHE A 79 -17.31 37.27 -3.34
C PHE A 79 -16.42 36.53 -2.32
N GLU A 80 -16.85 36.48 -1.05
CA GLU A 80 -16.13 35.73 -0.02
C GLU A 80 -16.14 34.22 -0.31
N SER A 81 -17.28 33.70 -0.77
CA SER A 81 -17.43 32.29 -1.13
C SER A 81 -16.55 31.91 -2.33
N THR A 82 -16.47 32.76 -3.35
CA THR A 82 -15.60 32.53 -4.51
C THR A 82 -14.14 32.54 -4.11
N ARG A 83 -13.74 33.50 -3.27
CA ARG A 83 -12.36 33.55 -2.75
C ARG A 83 -12.00 32.30 -1.95
N LYS A 84 -12.88 31.84 -1.05
CA LYS A 84 -12.67 30.60 -0.30
C LYS A 84 -12.57 29.37 -1.21
N ALA A 85 -13.37 29.32 -2.28
CA ALA A 85 -13.29 28.24 -3.25
C ALA A 85 -11.96 28.24 -4.02
N GLU A 86 -11.47 29.42 -4.41
CA GLU A 86 -10.15 29.61 -5.03
C GLU A 86 -9.01 29.20 -4.08
N ASP A 87 -9.08 29.58 -2.81
CA ASP A 87 -8.09 29.19 -1.80
C ASP A 87 -8.03 27.66 -1.61
N ILE A 88 -9.19 27.00 -1.55
CA ILE A 88 -9.28 25.53 -1.47
C ILE A 88 -8.71 24.90 -2.73
N TYR A 89 -9.03 25.45 -3.91
CA TYR A 89 -8.49 24.96 -5.17
C TYR A 89 -6.97 25.08 -5.20
N ALA A 90 -6.41 26.24 -4.84
CA ALA A 90 -4.98 26.45 -4.76
C ALA A 90 -4.31 25.47 -3.78
N ALA A 91 -4.88 25.28 -2.59
CA ALA A 91 -4.40 24.30 -1.62
C ALA A 91 -4.43 22.87 -2.17
N SER A 92 -5.48 22.50 -2.92
CA SER A 92 -5.58 21.17 -3.54
C SER A 92 -4.48 20.96 -4.59
N VAL A 93 -4.19 21.97 -5.41
CA VAL A 93 -3.16 21.91 -6.44
C VAL A 93 -1.78 21.79 -5.79
N MET A 94 -1.48 22.63 -4.80
CA MET A 94 -0.23 22.56 -4.04
C MET A 94 -0.06 21.21 -3.34
N TYR A 95 -1.14 20.68 -2.75
CA TYR A 95 -1.10 19.35 -2.14
C TYR A 95 -0.79 18.28 -3.17
N THR A 96 -1.46 18.29 -4.33
CA THR A 96 -1.18 17.31 -5.39
C THR A 96 0.26 17.41 -5.89
N ASP A 97 0.79 18.62 -6.08
CA ASP A 97 2.18 18.83 -6.49
C ASP A 97 3.16 18.25 -5.44
N ASN A 98 2.93 18.54 -4.16
CA ASN A 98 3.75 17.97 -3.09
C ASN A 98 3.67 16.44 -3.04
N THR A 99 2.48 15.85 -3.18
CA THR A 99 2.34 14.38 -3.22
C THR A 99 3.02 13.74 -4.43
N LEU A 100 3.04 14.41 -5.58
CA LEU A 100 3.75 13.94 -6.77
C LEU A 100 5.26 13.97 -6.55
N ASN A 101 5.78 15.01 -5.89
CA ASN A 101 7.19 15.08 -5.49
C ASN A 101 7.55 13.95 -4.52
N GLU A 102 6.72 13.69 -3.52
CA GLU A 102 6.91 12.56 -2.58
C GLU A 102 6.93 11.20 -3.32
N ILE A 103 6.00 10.98 -4.26
CA ILE A 103 5.99 9.77 -5.10
C ILE A 103 7.27 9.64 -5.92
N GLN A 104 7.75 10.76 -6.49
CA GLN A 104 8.99 10.75 -7.26
C GLN A 104 10.19 10.38 -6.38
N ASP A 105 10.25 10.87 -5.13
CA ASP A 105 11.32 10.54 -4.21
C ASP A 105 11.26 9.08 -3.74
N ILE A 106 10.07 8.54 -3.47
CA ILE A 106 9.88 7.10 -3.22
C ILE A 106 10.35 6.28 -4.42
N MET A 107 10.04 6.71 -5.65
CA MET A 107 10.47 6.02 -6.87
C MET A 107 12.00 6.03 -7.01
N LYS A 108 12.65 7.16 -6.76
CA LYS A 108 14.12 7.25 -6.74
C LYS A 108 14.74 6.34 -5.68
N GLU A 109 14.16 6.30 -4.48
CA GLU A 109 14.62 5.43 -3.40
C GLU A 109 14.47 3.94 -3.79
N ALA A 110 13.33 3.58 -4.39
CA ALA A 110 13.10 2.23 -4.89
C ALA A 110 14.13 1.84 -5.96
N ILE A 111 14.41 2.72 -6.93
CA ILE A 111 15.45 2.52 -7.94
C ILE A 111 16.81 2.27 -7.27
N SER A 112 17.20 3.12 -6.31
CA SER A 112 18.48 2.94 -5.59
C SER A 112 18.55 1.61 -4.83
N LYS A 113 17.44 1.16 -4.24
CA LYS A 113 17.36 -0.16 -3.57
C LYS A 113 17.47 -1.30 -4.57
N PHE A 114 16.82 -1.18 -5.74
CA PHE A 114 16.93 -2.17 -6.81
C PHE A 114 18.35 -2.27 -7.34
N ASP A 115 19.03 -1.15 -7.55
CA ASP A 115 20.42 -1.14 -8.00
C ASP A 115 21.34 -1.85 -7.00
N LYS A 116 21.15 -1.62 -5.70
CA LYS A 116 21.90 -2.33 -4.65
C LYS A 116 21.67 -3.84 -4.69
N ILE A 117 20.41 -4.27 -4.81
CA ILE A 117 20.06 -5.70 -4.90
C ILE A 117 20.65 -6.31 -6.18
N TYR A 118 20.61 -5.58 -7.29
CA TYR A 118 21.19 -6.02 -8.55
C TYR A 118 22.70 -6.24 -8.43
N ASP A 119 23.42 -5.27 -7.86
CA ASP A 119 24.86 -5.37 -7.65
C ASP A 119 25.23 -6.51 -6.69
N GLU A 120 24.49 -6.68 -5.60
CA GLU A 120 24.69 -7.78 -4.65
C GLU A 120 24.42 -9.15 -5.29
N THR A 121 23.37 -9.24 -6.10
CA THR A 121 23.01 -10.46 -6.83
C THR A 121 24.08 -10.79 -7.86
N LYS A 122 24.58 -9.78 -8.58
CA LYS A 122 25.68 -9.93 -9.54
C LYS A 122 26.95 -10.43 -8.87
N GLU A 123 27.32 -9.87 -7.71
CA GLU A 123 28.49 -10.32 -6.96
C GLU A 123 28.33 -11.78 -6.49
N ARG A 124 27.13 -12.16 -6.03
CA ARG A 124 26.82 -13.55 -5.63
C ARG A 124 26.95 -14.51 -6.81
N VAL A 125 26.38 -14.15 -7.97
CA VAL A 125 26.50 -14.95 -9.20
C VAL A 125 27.95 -15.08 -9.63
N ASP A 126 28.74 -14.00 -9.59
CA ASP A 126 30.17 -14.05 -9.93
C ASP A 126 30.96 -14.96 -8.99
N LYS A 127 30.64 -14.98 -7.69
CA LYS A 127 31.23 -15.90 -6.71
C LYS A 127 30.89 -17.36 -7.03
N GLU A 128 29.63 -17.66 -7.35
CA GLU A 128 29.20 -19.00 -7.74
C GLU A 128 29.89 -19.46 -9.03
N ILE A 129 30.01 -18.59 -10.04
CA ILE A 129 30.75 -18.91 -11.27
C ILE A 129 32.21 -19.28 -10.97
N ARG A 130 32.86 -18.54 -10.07
CA ARG A 130 34.24 -18.85 -9.65
C ARG A 130 34.32 -20.18 -8.91
N SER A 131 33.36 -20.46 -8.03
CA SER A 131 33.26 -21.73 -7.30
C SER A 131 33.11 -22.91 -8.26
N VAL A 132 32.18 -22.82 -9.21
CA VAL A 132 31.98 -23.84 -10.25
C VAL A 132 33.24 -24.03 -11.10
N LYS A 133 33.90 -22.94 -11.50
CA LYS A 133 35.15 -23.01 -12.27
C LYS A 133 36.28 -23.69 -11.47
N LYS A 134 36.36 -23.43 -10.17
CA LYS A 134 37.32 -24.09 -9.28
C LYS A 134 37.00 -25.58 -9.15
N ASN A 135 35.75 -25.94 -8.89
CA ASN A 135 35.32 -27.33 -8.82
C ASN A 135 35.62 -28.08 -10.13
N GLN A 136 35.44 -27.42 -11.27
CA GLN A 136 35.82 -27.97 -12.57
C GLN A 136 37.34 -28.19 -12.70
N SER A 137 38.17 -27.26 -12.24
CA SER A 137 39.62 -27.45 -12.26
C SER A 137 40.09 -28.54 -11.31
N ASP A 138 39.49 -28.63 -10.12
CA ASP A 138 39.82 -29.65 -9.12
C ASP A 138 39.44 -31.04 -9.65
N LEU A 139 38.24 -31.18 -10.24
CA LEU A 139 37.82 -32.41 -10.90
C LEU A 139 38.76 -32.82 -12.04
N LYS A 140 39.21 -31.85 -12.85
CA LYS A 140 40.17 -32.11 -13.94
C LYS A 140 41.54 -32.55 -13.39
N ALA A 141 41.99 -31.98 -12.28
CA ALA A 141 43.23 -32.38 -11.63
C ALA A 141 43.13 -33.83 -11.10
N SER A 142 42.05 -34.16 -10.38
CA SER A 142 41.80 -35.54 -9.92
C SER A 142 41.73 -36.54 -11.06
N LEU A 143 41.12 -36.18 -12.19
CA LEU A 143 41.08 -37.04 -13.38
C LEU A 143 42.49 -37.26 -13.95
N SER A 144 43.34 -36.23 -13.98
CA SER A 144 44.73 -36.34 -14.42
C SER A 144 45.54 -37.28 -13.53
N ASP A 145 45.40 -37.14 -12.21
CA ASP A 145 46.07 -37.99 -11.24
C ASP A 145 45.64 -39.46 -11.42
N LEU A 146 44.35 -39.72 -11.66
CA LEU A 146 43.85 -41.07 -11.95
C LEU A 146 44.49 -41.66 -13.22
N ILE A 147 44.62 -40.88 -14.30
CA ILE A 147 45.28 -41.32 -15.54
C ILE A 147 46.74 -41.68 -15.26
N ASP A 148 47.45 -40.85 -14.49
CA ASP A 148 48.85 -41.10 -14.15
C ASP A 148 49.00 -42.35 -13.26
N THR A 149 48.10 -42.58 -12.29
CA THR A 149 48.11 -43.83 -11.50
C THR A 149 47.92 -45.07 -12.36
N GLN A 150 47.04 -45.03 -13.37
CA GLN A 150 46.86 -46.15 -14.31
C GLN A 150 48.13 -46.40 -15.13
N LYS A 151 48.82 -45.33 -15.55
CA LYS A 151 50.12 -45.43 -16.24
C LYS A 151 51.20 -46.03 -15.33
N TYR A 152 51.28 -45.62 -14.07
CA TYR A 152 52.21 -46.20 -13.09
C TYR A 152 51.89 -47.67 -12.79
N LEU A 153 50.62 -48.04 -12.70
CA LEU A 153 50.20 -49.44 -12.52
C LEU A 153 50.73 -50.30 -13.68
N HIS A 154 50.62 -49.82 -14.91
CA HIS A 154 51.12 -50.54 -16.08
C HIS A 154 52.65 -50.68 -16.07
N LEU A 155 53.38 -49.64 -15.68
CA LEU A 155 54.83 -49.69 -15.50
C LEU A 155 55.24 -50.72 -14.42
N ILE A 156 54.50 -50.80 -13.32
CA ILE A 156 54.72 -51.78 -12.25
C ILE A 156 54.43 -53.20 -12.76
N GLU A 157 53.34 -53.41 -13.49
CA GLU A 157 53.03 -54.69 -14.11
C GLU A 157 54.12 -55.15 -15.09
N ASP A 158 54.59 -54.24 -15.95
CA ASP A 158 55.67 -54.50 -16.89
C ASP A 158 56.98 -54.83 -16.16
N GLU A 159 57.31 -54.12 -15.09
CA GLU A 159 58.53 -54.37 -14.34
C GLU A 159 58.43 -55.66 -13.51
N ASN A 160 57.27 -55.95 -12.92
CA ASN A 160 57.01 -57.24 -12.29
C ASN A 160 57.11 -58.39 -13.29
N ARG A 161 56.64 -58.21 -14.53
CA ARG A 161 56.80 -59.19 -15.61
C ARG A 161 58.27 -59.35 -16.00
N ARG A 162 59.05 -58.27 -16.02
CA ARG A 162 60.50 -58.31 -16.27
C ARG A 162 61.24 -59.04 -15.15
N ILE A 163 60.92 -58.74 -13.90
CA ILE A 163 61.47 -59.42 -12.71
C ILE A 163 61.11 -60.91 -12.73
N ALA A 164 59.86 -61.26 -13.06
CA ALA A 164 59.44 -62.66 -13.18
C ALA A 164 60.28 -63.40 -14.24
N LYS A 165 60.44 -62.82 -15.44
CA LYS A 165 61.29 -63.39 -16.50
C LYS A 165 62.76 -63.49 -16.08
N GLN A 166 63.30 -62.51 -15.35
CA GLN A 166 64.66 -62.55 -14.84
C GLN A 166 64.86 -63.64 -13.77
N LYS A 167 63.91 -63.80 -12.85
CA LYS A 167 63.87 -64.90 -11.87
C LYS A 167 63.79 -66.26 -12.56
N GLU A 168 62.99 -66.37 -13.61
CA GLU A 168 62.83 -67.61 -14.39
C GLU A 168 64.09 -67.93 -15.23
N SER A 169 64.84 -66.91 -15.67
CA SER A 169 66.11 -67.05 -16.40
C SER A 169 67.35 -67.32 -15.51
N GLY A 170 67.18 -67.42 -14.19
CA GLY A 170 68.23 -67.89 -13.27
C GLY A 170 69.44 -66.97 -13.04
N GLN A 171 69.34 -65.68 -13.35
CA GLN A 171 70.43 -64.71 -13.16
C GLN A 171 70.02 -63.62 -12.16
N PHE A 172 70.05 -63.95 -10.86
CA PHE A 172 69.94 -62.97 -9.78
C PHE A 172 71.01 -63.26 -8.70
N SER A 173 72.03 -62.40 -8.62
CA SER A 173 73.00 -62.38 -7.53
C SER A 173 72.42 -61.57 -6.37
N THR A 174 72.10 -62.26 -5.28
CA THR A 174 71.67 -61.73 -3.99
C THR A 174 72.77 -60.91 -3.32
N GLY A 175 72.60 -59.59 -3.30
CA GLY A 175 73.10 -58.74 -2.21
C GLY A 175 72.03 -58.67 -1.14
N ALA A 176 72.36 -59.13 0.06
CA ALA A 176 71.48 -59.27 1.20
C ALA A 176 70.79 -57.95 1.61
N ASP A 177 69.49 -58.02 1.86
CA ASP A 177 68.93 -57.61 3.14
C ASP A 177 67.76 -58.56 3.45
N GLU A 178 67.97 -59.39 4.46
CA GLU A 178 66.97 -60.29 5.01
C GLU A 178 65.79 -59.47 5.57
N ASN A 179 64.59 -60.01 5.43
CA ASN A 179 63.37 -59.43 5.97
C ASN A 179 63.43 -59.33 7.51
N VAL A 180 63.91 -58.20 8.04
CA VAL A 180 63.95 -57.88 9.48
C VAL A 180 62.55 -57.88 10.13
N PHE A 181 61.48 -57.83 9.33
CA PHE A 181 60.10 -57.70 9.82
C PHE A 181 59.27 -58.99 9.78
N ALA A 182 59.84 -60.12 9.37
CA ALA A 182 59.09 -61.38 9.28
C ALA A 182 58.62 -61.93 10.65
N ASN A 183 59.18 -61.43 11.76
CA ASN A 183 58.89 -61.92 13.11
C ASN A 183 58.35 -60.84 14.07
N VAL A 184 57.94 -59.67 13.57
CA VAL A 184 57.32 -58.63 14.39
C VAL A 184 55.81 -58.81 14.32
N GLN A 185 55.21 -59.40 15.35
CA GLN A 185 53.76 -59.30 15.56
C GLN A 185 53.43 -57.84 15.92
N PRO A 186 52.56 -57.15 15.17
CA PRO A 186 52.15 -55.80 15.55
C PRO A 186 51.30 -55.87 16.83
N GLU A 187 51.86 -55.43 17.95
CA GLU A 187 51.11 -55.22 19.19
C GLU A 187 50.44 -53.84 19.10
N ILE A 188 49.14 -53.80 18.81
CA ILE A 188 48.36 -52.55 18.78
C ILE A 188 48.10 -52.14 20.23
N ARG A 189 48.87 -51.18 20.74
CA ARG A 189 48.62 -50.57 22.05
C ARG A 189 47.67 -49.38 21.90
N VAL A 190 46.44 -49.55 22.38
CA VAL A 190 45.43 -48.49 22.41
C VAL A 190 45.75 -47.53 23.55
N ASN A 191 45.85 -46.23 23.26
CA ASN A 191 46.11 -45.22 24.29
C ASN A 191 44.80 -44.87 25.03
N GLU A 192 44.50 -45.59 26.10
CA GLU A 192 43.24 -45.46 26.85
C GLU A 192 42.98 -44.05 27.39
N GLU A 193 44.03 -43.28 27.70
CA GLU A 193 43.88 -41.90 28.20
C GLU A 193 43.32 -40.95 27.15
N TYR A 194 43.63 -41.17 25.87
CA TYR A 194 43.12 -40.35 24.77
C TYR A 194 41.60 -40.47 24.63
N PHE A 195 41.06 -41.69 24.75
CA PHE A 195 39.62 -41.93 24.66
C PHE A 195 38.89 -41.38 25.89
N ARG A 196 39.48 -41.52 27.09
CA ARG A 196 38.92 -40.92 28.31
C ARG A 196 38.86 -39.39 28.27
N ALA A 197 39.86 -38.73 27.71
CA ALA A 197 39.85 -37.27 27.52
C ALA A 197 38.74 -36.80 26.56
N GLN A 198 38.34 -37.68 25.62
CA GLN A 198 37.25 -37.45 24.67
C GLN A 198 35.91 -38.04 25.14
N GLY A 199 35.82 -38.52 26.40
CA GLY A 199 34.59 -39.06 26.97
C GLY A 199 34.12 -40.39 26.37
N MET A 200 35.03 -41.16 25.75
CA MET A 200 34.73 -42.43 25.08
C MET A 200 35.53 -43.60 25.71
N ASN A 201 34.98 -44.80 25.60
CA ASN A 201 35.69 -46.05 25.81
C ASN A 201 36.58 -46.38 24.61
N PRO A 202 37.62 -47.21 24.80
CA PRO A 202 38.48 -47.69 23.70
C PRO A 202 37.73 -48.51 22.63
N ASP A 203 36.50 -48.94 22.90
CA ASP A 203 35.62 -49.66 21.95
C ASP A 203 34.59 -48.73 21.25
N GLY A 204 34.77 -47.40 21.35
CA GLY A 204 33.94 -46.41 20.67
C GLY A 204 32.59 -46.09 21.33
N THR A 205 32.31 -46.64 22.51
CA THR A 205 31.09 -46.34 23.28
C THR A 205 31.29 -45.15 24.23
N PRO A 206 30.31 -44.23 24.40
CA PRO A 206 30.43 -43.12 25.35
C PRO A 206 30.60 -43.61 26.78
N LEU A 207 31.46 -42.97 27.56
CA LEU A 207 31.72 -43.33 28.96
C LEU A 207 30.65 -42.68 29.86
N GLY A 208 29.46 -43.28 29.88
CA GLY A 208 28.35 -42.85 30.73
C GLY A 208 27.03 -43.49 30.32
N ASP A 209 26.47 -44.28 31.22
CA ASP A 209 25.05 -44.65 31.21
C ASP A 209 24.23 -43.39 31.54
N SER A 210 23.13 -43.12 30.82
CA SER A 210 22.35 -41.87 30.81
C SER A 210 22.84 -40.77 29.86
N LEU A 211 22.49 -40.89 28.56
CA LEU A 211 21.75 -39.86 27.81
C LEU A 211 21.43 -40.36 26.38
N GLY A 212 20.19 -40.79 26.18
CA GLY A 212 19.48 -40.43 24.95
C GLY A 212 19.15 -41.53 23.93
N GLU A 213 18.76 -42.73 24.35
CA GLU A 213 17.96 -43.59 23.46
C GLU A 213 16.65 -42.85 23.05
N GLU A 214 16.09 -42.04 23.95
CA GLU A 214 14.99 -41.10 23.64
C GLU A 214 15.38 -39.90 22.77
N ALA A 215 16.63 -39.41 22.82
CA ALA A 215 17.05 -38.25 22.02
C ALA A 215 17.36 -38.61 20.57
N SER A 216 17.88 -39.81 20.33
CA SER A 216 18.08 -40.35 18.97
C SER A 216 16.76 -40.75 18.30
N ALA A 217 15.80 -41.29 19.06
CA ALA A 217 14.46 -41.57 18.60
C ALA A 217 13.66 -40.30 18.29
N ALA A 218 13.72 -39.27 19.17
CA ALA A 218 13.06 -37.99 18.93
C ALA A 218 13.61 -37.23 17.71
N LEU A 219 14.93 -37.31 17.45
CA LEU A 219 15.52 -36.69 16.26
C LEU A 219 15.14 -37.43 14.96
N SER A 220 14.91 -38.75 15.04
CA SER A 220 14.44 -39.59 13.92
C SER A 220 12.98 -39.29 13.57
N ASP A 221 12.11 -39.16 14.58
CA ASP A 221 10.69 -38.87 14.38
C ASP A 221 10.46 -37.47 13.79
N ASP A 222 11.26 -36.46 14.19
CA ASP A 222 11.18 -35.10 13.64
C ASP A 222 11.65 -35.02 12.17
N LEU A 223 12.67 -35.80 11.78
CA LEU A 223 13.16 -35.86 10.40
C LEU A 223 12.17 -36.55 9.45
N ASP A 224 11.51 -37.62 9.90
CA ASP A 224 10.49 -38.32 9.11
C ASP A 224 9.23 -37.45 8.96
N ALA A 225 8.81 -36.72 10.00
CA ALA A 225 7.68 -35.80 9.94
C ALA A 225 7.90 -34.64 8.94
N GLU A 226 9.10 -34.05 8.91
CA GLU A 226 9.43 -33.00 7.92
C GLU A 226 9.51 -33.54 6.48
N TYR A 227 10.00 -34.78 6.30
CA TYR A 227 10.07 -35.43 5.00
C TYR A 227 8.68 -35.74 4.41
N PHE A 228 7.71 -36.17 5.23
CA PHE A 228 6.34 -36.43 4.78
C PHE A 228 5.52 -35.14 4.60
N GLY A 229 5.79 -34.08 5.37
CA GLY A 229 5.10 -32.78 5.26
C GLY A 229 5.38 -32.03 3.95
N TRP A 230 6.59 -32.13 3.40
CA TRP A 230 6.90 -31.49 2.10
C TRP A 230 6.19 -32.19 0.93
N LYS A 231 6.03 -33.52 0.98
CA LYS A 231 5.36 -34.29 -0.07
C LYS A 231 3.87 -33.97 -0.19
N GLU A 232 3.20 -33.77 0.95
CA GLU A 232 1.77 -33.43 1.01
C GLU A 232 1.50 -31.97 0.56
N ASN A 233 2.50 -31.09 0.69
CA ASN A 233 2.44 -29.71 0.22
C ASN A 233 2.66 -29.60 -1.30
N GLU A 234 3.45 -30.48 -1.92
CA GLU A 234 3.59 -30.57 -3.38
C GLU A 234 2.32 -31.13 -4.08
N GLU A 235 1.64 -32.12 -3.47
CA GLU A 235 0.39 -32.68 -4.00
C GLU A 235 -0.82 -31.74 -3.83
N ASN A 236 -0.85 -30.90 -2.77
CA ASN A 236 -1.88 -29.86 -2.61
C ASN A 236 -1.63 -28.59 -3.43
N ALA A 237 -0.38 -28.28 -3.80
CA ALA A 237 -0.07 -27.14 -4.66
C ALA A 237 -0.42 -27.40 -6.14
N THR A 238 -0.38 -28.66 -6.58
CA THR A 238 -0.68 -29.06 -7.97
C THR A 238 -2.17 -29.27 -8.25
N SER A 239 -2.98 -29.65 -7.25
CA SER A 239 -4.44 -29.82 -7.39
C SER A 239 -5.25 -28.52 -7.30
N LYS A 240 -4.66 -27.41 -6.81
CA LYS A 240 -5.34 -26.10 -6.69
C LYS A 240 -5.14 -25.17 -7.89
N SER A 241 -4.28 -25.53 -8.85
CA SER A 241 -4.02 -24.74 -10.07
C SER A 241 -4.85 -25.15 -11.30
N GLU A 242 -5.62 -26.24 -11.27
CA GLU A 242 -6.39 -26.70 -12.45
C GLU A 242 -7.90 -26.35 -12.45
N ASP A 243 -8.46 -25.81 -11.36
CA ASP A 243 -9.90 -25.48 -11.28
C ASP A 243 -10.20 -23.97 -11.15
N LYS A 244 -9.58 -23.13 -11.99
CA LYS A 244 -10.00 -21.72 -12.20
C LYS A 244 -9.95 -21.27 -13.66
N GLY A 245 -10.30 -22.17 -14.58
CA GLY A 245 -10.21 -21.94 -16.02
C GLY A 245 -11.50 -22.08 -16.82
N LYS A 246 -12.67 -21.62 -16.34
CA LYS A 246 -13.87 -21.44 -17.21
C LYS A 246 -15.00 -20.61 -16.56
N LYS A 247 -14.90 -19.28 -16.63
CA LYS A 247 -16.05 -18.37 -16.66
C LYS A 247 -15.81 -17.31 -17.73
N LYS A 248 -16.31 -17.56 -18.95
CA LYS A 248 -16.46 -16.52 -20.00
C LYS A 248 -17.66 -15.64 -19.64
N GLY A 249 -17.39 -14.49 -19.05
CA GLY A 249 -18.29 -13.34 -19.04
C GLY A 249 -17.90 -12.40 -20.20
N GLY A 250 -18.91 -11.92 -20.93
CA GLY A 250 -18.73 -11.05 -22.08
C GLY A 250 -18.40 -9.60 -21.73
N PHE A 251 -17.68 -8.96 -22.65
CA PHE A 251 -17.65 -7.53 -22.99
C PHE A 251 -17.17 -7.55 -24.45
N GLY A 252 -17.91 -7.05 -25.45
CA GLY A 252 -18.36 -5.67 -25.56
C GLY A 252 -17.33 -4.87 -26.35
N SER A 253 -17.04 -5.27 -27.60
CA SER A 253 -16.14 -4.53 -28.49
C SER A 253 -16.90 -3.40 -29.17
N PHE A 254 -16.60 -2.18 -28.73
CA PHE A 254 -16.85 -0.94 -29.45
C PHE A 254 -15.82 -0.78 -30.59
N PHE A 255 -16.23 -0.07 -31.66
CA PHE A 255 -15.46 0.59 -32.73
C PHE A 255 -15.47 0.00 -34.16
N GLY A 256 -16.00 0.84 -35.06
CA GLY A 256 -15.40 1.11 -36.36
C GLY A 256 -16.16 0.57 -37.56
N LYS A 257 -17.15 1.33 -38.06
CA LYS A 257 -17.56 1.20 -39.46
C LYS A 257 -17.69 2.56 -40.13
N LYS A 258 -17.07 2.60 -41.31
CA LYS A 258 -17.14 3.61 -42.37
C LYS A 258 -18.57 3.96 -42.76
#